data_AF-A0A920EDU2-F1
#
_entry.id   AF-A0A920EDU2-F1
#
_cell.length_a   1.000
_cell.length_b   1.000
_cell.length_c   1.000
_cell.angle_alpha   90.00
_cell.angle_beta   90.00
_cell.angle_gamma   90.00
#
_symmetry.space_group_name_H-M   'P 1'
#
loop_
_entity.id
_entity.type
_entity.pdbx_description
1 polymer ?
#
loop_
_entity_poly.entity_id
_entity_poly.type
_entity_poly.pdbx_seq_one_letter_code
_entity_poly.pdbx_strand_id
1 'polypeptide(L)'
;MLSCHNGMVGLRKLSSTNAFVVTDLVDVPSFGIVRCAKKILQGGAKDLARSMTYTFASFEMQRGGASGGINALPDEKRKLLRILFLNLQMMLRLEV
;
A
#
# COMPACT_ATOMS: atom_id res chain seq x y z
N MET A 1 14.03 -22.64 -19.23
CA MET A 1 12.84 -22.27 -18.43
C MET A 1 13.03 -20.82 -18.01
N LEU A 2 12.44 -19.85 -18.71
CA LEU A 2 12.50 -18.45 -18.28
C LEU A 2 11.72 -18.35 -16.97
N SER A 3 12.41 -18.23 -15.84
CA SER A 3 11.74 -17.80 -14.61
C SER A 3 11.34 -16.33 -14.83
N CYS A 4 10.04 -16.06 -14.94
CA CYS A 4 9.51 -14.71 -14.94
C CYS A 4 9.83 -14.09 -13.56
N HIS A 5 10.98 -13.43 -13.44
CA HIS A 5 11.29 -12.67 -12.23
C HIS A 5 10.41 -11.42 -12.26
N ASN A 6 9.41 -11.37 -11.37
CA ASN A 6 8.68 -10.14 -11.12
C ASN A 6 9.68 -9.05 -10.73
N GLY A 7 9.52 -7.86 -11.31
CA GLY A 7 10.30 -6.68 -10.92
C GLY A 7 10.21 -6.41 -9.42
N MET A 8 11.21 -5.71 -8.89
CA MET A 8 11.33 -5.41 -7.47
C MET A 8 10.17 -4.53 -6.98
N VAL A 9 9.35 -5.08 -6.08
CA VAL A 9 8.26 -4.36 -5.42
C VAL A 9 8.78 -3.74 -4.12
N GLY A 10 8.59 -2.43 -3.95
CA GLY A 10 8.97 -1.70 -2.74
C GLY A 10 8.08 -2.07 -1.54
N LEU A 11 8.68 -2.43 -0.41
CA LEU A 11 7.99 -2.67 0.85
C LEU A 11 8.53 -1.73 1.92
N ARG A 12 7.66 -0.91 2.50
CA ARG A 12 7.98 -0.05 3.65
C ARG A 12 7.15 -0.48 4.85
N LYS A 13 7.80 -0.94 5.92
CA LYS A 13 7.16 -1.19 7.21
C LYS A 13 7.15 0.10 8.04
N LEU A 14 6.07 0.34 8.77
CA LEU A 14 6.01 1.46 9.72
C LEU A 14 6.64 1.02 11.05
N SER A 15 7.38 1.92 11.69
CA SER A 15 8.11 1.64 12.95
C SER A 15 7.21 1.66 14.18
N SER A 16 6.15 2.46 14.17
CA SER A 16 5.27 2.73 15.33
C SER A 16 4.00 1.88 15.37
N THR A 17 3.66 1.17 14.29
CA THR A 17 2.43 0.39 14.17
C THR A 17 2.71 -0.85 13.32
N ASN A 18 2.05 -1.97 13.62
CA ASN A 18 2.12 -3.19 12.80
C ASN A 18 1.40 -2.98 11.45
N ALA A 19 2.02 -2.17 10.61
CA ALA A 19 1.50 -1.73 9.34
C ALA A 19 2.62 -1.68 8.30
N PHE A 20 2.23 -1.78 7.03
CA PHE A 20 3.15 -1.71 5.91
C PHE A 20 2.46 -1.12 4.68
N VAL A 21 3.29 -0.53 3.81
CA VAL A 21 2.91 -0.04 2.49
C VAL A 21 3.77 -0.75 1.45
N VAL A 22 3.13 -1.10 0.36
CA VAL A 22 3.72 -1.75 -0.81
C VAL A 22 3.52 -0.84 -2.02
N THR A 23 4.57 -0.64 -2.82
CA THR A 23 4.52 0.09 -4.09
C THR A 23 5.11 -0.81 -5.17
N ASP A 24 4.36 -1.04 -6.24
CA ASP A 24 4.78 -1.93 -7.32
C ASP A 24 5.93 -1.34 -8.16
N LEU A 25 5.88 -0.03 -8.42
CA LEU A 25 6.92 0.72 -9.11
C LEU A 25 7.62 1.68 -8.13
N VAL A 26 8.93 1.84 -8.29
CA VAL A 26 9.76 2.73 -7.47
C VAL A 26 9.78 4.12 -8.12
N ASP A 27 9.84 5.18 -7.31
CA ASP A 27 9.97 6.58 -7.74
C ASP A 27 8.87 7.12 -8.68
N VAL A 28 7.67 6.50 -8.67
CA VAL A 28 6.49 7.00 -9.39
C VAL A 28 5.35 7.30 -8.42
N PRO A 29 4.56 8.35 -8.67
CA PRO A 29 3.34 8.61 -7.90
C PRO A 29 2.42 7.40 -7.94
N SER A 30 2.12 6.85 -6.76
CA SER A 30 1.40 5.58 -6.63
C SER A 30 0.12 5.72 -5.82
N PHE A 31 -0.93 5.03 -6.25
CA PHE A 31 -2.26 5.08 -5.64
C PHE A 31 -2.69 3.68 -5.24
N GLY A 32 -3.38 3.55 -4.12
CA GLY A 32 -3.53 2.27 -3.45
C GLY A 32 -4.63 2.17 -2.41
N ILE A 33 -5.12 0.95 -2.22
CA ILE A 33 -6.07 0.61 -1.15
C ILE A 33 -5.27 0.19 0.09
N VAL A 34 -5.66 0.76 1.24
CA VAL A 34 -5.19 0.29 2.55
C VAL A 34 -6.26 -0.57 3.21
N ARG A 35 -5.86 -1.77 3.65
CA ARG A 35 -6.75 -2.73 4.31
C ARG A 35 -6.38 -2.85 5.79
N CYS A 36 -7.40 -2.99 6.63
CA CYS A 36 -7.24 -3.17 8.07
C CYS A 36 -7.96 -4.44 8.53
N ALA A 37 -7.22 -5.40 9.08
CA ALA A 37 -7.74 -6.67 9.60
C ALA A 37 -6.82 -7.24 10.69
N LYS A 38 -7.22 -8.33 11.35
CA LYS A 38 -6.38 -9.03 12.34
C LYS A 38 -5.01 -9.44 11.77
N LYS A 39 -4.98 -9.82 10.50
CA LYS A 39 -3.75 -10.16 9.77
C LYS A 39 -3.92 -9.85 8.28
N ILE A 40 -3.06 -9.00 7.74
CA ILE A 40 -2.91 -8.73 6.31
C ILE A 40 -1.55 -9.27 5.88
N LEU A 41 -1.56 -10.09 4.83
CA LEU A 41 -0.35 -10.69 4.27
C LEU A 41 0.30 -9.76 3.25
N GLN A 42 1.63 -9.67 3.26
CA GLN A 42 2.38 -8.84 2.32
C GLN A 42 2.26 -9.36 0.88
N GLY A 43 2.22 -10.68 0.66
CA GLY A 43 2.06 -11.27 -0.67
C GLY A 43 0.81 -10.75 -1.39
N GLY A 44 -0.36 -10.90 -0.76
CA GLY A 44 -1.61 -10.38 -1.32
C GLY A 44 -1.73 -8.86 -1.36
N ALA A 45 -0.81 -8.11 -0.73
CA ALA A 45 -0.71 -6.66 -0.92
C ALA A 45 0.19 -6.31 -2.12
N LYS A 46 1.24 -7.11 -2.38
CA LYS A 46 2.05 -7.00 -3.60
C LYS A 46 1.21 -7.29 -4.84
N ASP A 47 0.43 -8.36 -4.82
CA ASP A 47 -0.44 -8.73 -5.93
C ASP A 47 -1.48 -7.63 -6.22
N LEU A 48 -2.03 -7.02 -5.16
CA LEU A 48 -2.98 -5.91 -5.30
C LEU A 48 -2.32 -4.63 -5.82
N ALA A 49 -1.13 -4.28 -5.32
CA ALA A 49 -0.37 -3.14 -5.83
C ALA A 49 -0.08 -3.31 -7.33
N ARG A 50 0.32 -4.50 -7.75
CA ARG A 50 0.59 -4.81 -9.16
C ARG A 50 -0.66 -4.83 -10.04
N SER A 51 -1.76 -5.36 -9.53
CA SER A 51 -3.05 -5.28 -10.22
C SER A 51 -3.45 -3.82 -10.46
N MET A 52 -3.24 -2.94 -9.49
CA MET A 52 -3.54 -1.51 -9.62
C MET A 52 -2.62 -0.82 -10.64
N THR A 53 -1.33 -1.15 -10.69
CA THR A 53 -0.43 -0.65 -11.73
C THR A 53 -0.94 -1.02 -13.12
N TYR A 54 -1.33 -2.28 -13.32
CA TYR A 54 -1.89 -2.71 -14.60
C TYR A 54 -3.21 -2.02 -14.91
N THR A 55 -4.05 -1.74 -13.92
CA THR A 55 -5.25 -0.92 -14.12
C THR A 55 -4.88 0.47 -14.64
N PHE A 56 -3.93 1.18 -14.01
CA PHE A 56 -3.48 2.49 -14.50
C PHE A 56 -2.89 2.41 -15.91
N ALA A 57 -2.06 1.41 -16.19
CA ALA A 57 -1.48 1.19 -17.50
C ALA A 57 -2.54 0.96 -18.58
N SER A 58 -3.59 0.18 -18.30
CA SER A 58 -4.71 -0.05 -19.22
C SER A 58 -5.51 1.21 -19.57
N PHE A 59 -5.42 2.25 -18.75
CA PHE A 59 -6.02 3.56 -19.00
C PHE A 59 -4.98 4.63 -19.38
N GLU A 60 -3.76 4.22 -19.76
CA GLU A 60 -2.66 5.11 -20.17
C GLU A 60 -2.30 6.17 -19.11
N MET A 61 -2.54 5.85 -17.83
CA MET A 61 -2.24 6.73 -16.72
C MET A 61 -0.81 6.51 -16.23
N GLN A 62 -0.02 7.59 -16.18
CA GLN A 62 1.37 7.58 -15.69
C GLN A 62 1.42 7.53 -14.15
N ARG A 63 0.92 6.42 -13.58
CA ARG A 63 0.79 6.19 -12.14
C ARG A 63 1.15 4.74 -11.78
N GLY A 64 1.76 4.56 -10.63
CA GLY A 64 2.00 3.24 -10.05
C GLY A 64 0.85 2.76 -9.17
N GLY A 65 0.76 1.45 -8.96
CA GLY A 65 -0.12 0.87 -7.97
C GLY A 65 0.57 0.70 -6.61
N ALA A 66 -0.20 0.94 -5.55
CA ALA A 66 0.21 0.72 -4.17
C ALA A 66 -0.83 -0.11 -3.41
N SER A 67 -0.42 -0.70 -2.29
CA SER A 67 -1.34 -1.31 -1.33
C SER A 67 -0.77 -1.27 0.08
N GLY A 68 -1.64 -1.07 1.07
CA GLY A 68 -1.25 -1.06 2.48
C GLY A 68 -1.98 -2.12 3.30
N GLY A 69 -1.34 -2.55 4.38
CA GLY A 69 -1.92 -3.42 5.38
C GLY A 69 -1.70 -2.87 6.78
N ILE A 70 -2.75 -2.82 7.59
CA ILE A 70 -2.69 -2.58 9.03
C ILE A 70 -3.19 -3.84 9.73
N ASN A 71 -2.34 -4.41 10.58
CA ASN A 71 -2.71 -5.49 11.47
C ASN A 71 -3.28 -4.88 12.75
N ALA A 72 -4.57 -5.10 12.99
CA ALA A 72 -5.32 -4.52 14.10
C ALA A 72 -6.32 -5.53 14.66
N LEU A 73 -6.43 -5.60 15.99
CA LEU A 73 -7.56 -6.29 16.61
C LEU A 73 -8.87 -5.54 16.33
N PRO A 74 -10.04 -6.21 16.38
CA PRO A 74 -11.34 -5.58 16.09
C PRO A 74 -11.59 -4.29 16.87
N ASP A 75 -11.21 -4.28 18.15
CA ASP A 75 -11.42 -3.14 19.06
C ASP A 75 -10.47 -1.97 18.79
N GLU A 76 -9.33 -2.24 18.15
CA GLU A 76 -8.31 -1.23 17.82
C GLU A 76 -8.54 -0.58 16.44
N LYS A 77 -9.44 -1.16 15.64
CA LYS A 77 -9.66 -0.79 14.23
C LYS A 77 -9.98 0.70 14.07
N ARG A 78 -10.89 1.24 14.89
CA ARG A 78 -11.26 2.68 14.85
C ARG A 78 -10.10 3.60 15.21
N LYS A 79 -9.34 3.25 16.26
CA LYS A 79 -8.19 4.03 16.72
C LYS A 79 -7.09 4.06 15.68
N LEU A 80 -6.77 2.92 15.10
CA LEU A 80 -5.70 2.78 14.10
C LEU A 80 -6.05 3.39 12.75
N LEU A 81 -7.32 3.30 12.31
CA LEU A 81 -7.78 4.03 11.12
C LEU A 81 -7.64 5.55 11.29
N ARG A 82 -7.98 6.07 12.46
CA ARG A 82 -7.82 7.51 12.77
C ARG A 82 -6.35 7.92 12.77
N ILE A 83 -5.47 7.13 13.41
CA ILE A 83 -4.02 7.37 13.43
C ILE A 83 -3.46 7.31 12.01
N LEU A 84 -3.85 6.33 11.19
CA LEU A 84 -3.41 6.24 9.81
C LEU A 84 -3.85 7.49 9.02
N PHE A 85 -5.10 7.92 9.15
CA PHE A 85 -5.60 9.10 8.44
C PHE A 85 -4.79 10.36 8.79
N LEU A 86 -4.51 10.57 10.08
CA LEU A 86 -3.65 11.66 10.57
C LEU A 86 -2.21 11.54 10.04
N ASN A 87 -1.63 10.35 10.04
CA ASN A 87 -0.26 10.13 9.55
C ASN A 87 -0.17 10.24 8.01
N LEU A 88 -1.19 9.82 7.26
CA LEU A 88 -1.24 9.98 5.81
C LEU A 88 -1.38 11.46 5.42
N GLN A 89 -2.21 12.22 6.13
CA GLN A 89 -2.33 13.68 5.95
C GLN A 89 -0.97 14.37 6.16
N MET A 90 -0.24 14.01 7.22
CA MET A 90 1.11 14.54 7.46
C MET A 90 2.12 14.13 6.38
N MET A 91 2.01 12.92 5.82
CA MET A 91 2.95 12.41 4.81
C MET A 91 2.66 12.93 3.39
N LEU A 92 1.42 13.34 3.10
CA LEU A 92 1.01 13.83 1.77
C LEU A 92 1.13 15.35 1.58
N ARG A 93 1.55 16.14 2.60
CA ARG A 93 1.49 17.63 2.56
C ARG A 93 0.24 18.13 1.85
N LEU A 94 -0.91 17.55 2.18
CA LEU A 94 -2.19 18.13 1.77
C LEU A 94 -2.46 19.25 2.78
N GLU A 95 -1.99 20.45 2.46
CA GLU A 95 -2.55 21.66 3.06
C GLU A 95 -4.02 21.72 2.66
N VAL A 96 -4.89 21.70 3.67
CA VAL A 96 -6.31 22.07 3.53
C VAL A 96 -6.38 23.59 3.39
#